data_AF-A0A061QG79-F1
#
_entry.id   AF-A0A061QG79-F1
#
_cell.length_a   1.000
_cell.length_b   1.000
_cell.length_c   1.000
_cell.angle_alpha   90.00
_cell.angle_beta   90.00
_cell.angle_gamma   90.00
#
_symmetry.space_group_name_H-M   'P 1'
#
loop_
_entity.id
_entity.type
_entity.pdbx_description
1 polymer ?
#
loop_
_entity_poly.entity_id
_entity_poly.type
_entity_poly.pdbx_seq_one_letter_code
_entity_poly.pdbx_strand_id
1 'polypeptide(L)'
;MTSAIEKIDAALGYLMQQLDASGALDAYHLIVVGDHGMADVCRDRTVVIDQLLPDWAEKWAPLVRVDAWGPMFMACVNTSHEQELYDALSEANSLVGPAKTGMDVYLRDQIPEPYHFHSGLSDRICPIVGVAREGWEIRGSSNQRANCRCGGNHGYRKDLQSMHSVFYGRGPRFEPGRRVPAFDNVELYNIMADIIGVVPAANNGSAGFASEVLLPAP
;
A
#
# COMPACT_ATOMS: atom_id res chain seq x y z
N MET A 1 9.38 18.28 5.71
CA MET A 1 9.63 16.82 5.70
C MET A 1 10.92 16.43 6.43
N THR A 2 11.89 17.33 6.61
CA THR A 2 13.20 17.02 7.23
C THR A 2 13.16 16.71 8.74
N SER A 3 12.42 17.48 9.54
CA SER A 3 12.44 17.31 11.01
C SER A 3 11.97 15.94 11.53
N ALA A 4 11.02 15.29 10.86
CA ALA A 4 10.57 13.95 11.27
C ALA A 4 11.63 12.88 10.99
N ILE A 5 12.31 12.99 9.85
CA ILE A 5 13.41 12.09 9.46
C ILE A 5 14.58 12.25 10.44
N GLU A 6 14.96 13.49 10.77
CA GLU A 6 16.01 13.78 11.74
C GLU A 6 15.71 13.19 13.13
N LYS A 7 14.44 13.20 13.56
CA LYS A 7 14.04 12.59 14.84
C LYS A 7 14.17 11.07 14.83
N ILE A 8 13.77 10.41 13.74
CA ILE A 8 13.89 8.96 13.59
C ILE A 8 15.37 8.56 13.52
N ASP A 9 16.16 9.29 12.73
CA ASP A 9 17.61 9.09 12.64
C ASP A 9 18.29 9.21 14.02
N ALA A 10 17.98 10.26 14.77
CA ALA A 10 18.49 10.44 16.12
C ALA A 10 18.06 9.32 17.08
N ALA A 11 16.82 8.82 16.97
CA ALA A 11 16.33 7.72 17.80
C ALA A 11 17.02 6.39 17.45
N LEU A 12 17.24 6.11 16.17
CA LEU A 12 17.99 4.93 15.70
C LEU A 12 19.46 5.03 16.13
N GLY A 13 20.08 6.20 16.00
CA GLY A 13 21.44 6.46 16.48
C GLY A 13 21.57 6.23 17.99
N TYR A 14 20.61 6.72 18.77
CA TYR A 14 20.57 6.47 20.22
C TYR A 14 20.46 4.96 20.53
N LEU A 15 19.53 4.25 19.89
CA LEU A 15 19.40 2.79 20.06
C LEU A 15 20.72 2.06 19.77
N MET A 16 21.34 2.35 18.62
CA MET A 16 22.60 1.74 18.23
C MET A 16 23.73 2.05 19.23
N GLN A 17 23.81 3.29 19.71
CA GLN A 17 24.79 3.70 20.72
C GLN A 17 24.61 2.94 22.04
N GLN A 18 23.38 2.75 22.51
CA GLN A 18 23.12 2.00 23.75
C GLN A 18 23.43 0.51 23.60
N LEU A 19 23.14 -0.08 22.44
CA LEU A 19 23.52 -1.46 22.13
C LEU A 19 25.05 -1.64 22.07
N ASP A 20 25.76 -0.68 21.50
CA ASP A 20 27.22 -0.69 21.44
C ASP A 20 27.85 -0.55 22.84
N ALA A 21 27.37 0.43 23.63
CA ALA A 21 27.87 0.67 24.98
C ALA A 21 27.66 -0.51 25.94
N SER A 22 26.65 -1.35 25.69
CA SER A 22 26.40 -2.58 26.44
C SER A 22 27.14 -3.80 25.89
N GLY A 23 27.89 -3.67 24.79
CA GLY A 23 28.57 -4.78 24.10
C GLY A 23 27.61 -5.74 23.39
N ALA A 24 26.34 -5.35 23.21
CA ALA A 24 25.29 -6.20 22.67
C ALA A 24 25.00 -5.92 21.20
N LEU A 25 25.60 -4.89 20.59
CA LEU A 25 25.31 -4.49 19.22
C LEU A 25 25.45 -5.63 18.20
N ASP A 26 26.47 -6.47 18.35
CA ASP A 26 26.71 -7.61 17.46
C ASP A 26 26.01 -8.89 17.92
N ALA A 27 25.33 -8.86 19.07
CA ALA A 27 24.49 -9.95 19.56
C ALA A 27 23.05 -9.92 19.01
N TYR A 28 22.67 -8.83 18.33
CA TYR A 28 21.31 -8.65 17.80
C TYR A 28 21.30 -8.50 16.27
N HIS A 29 20.18 -8.91 15.68
CA HIS A 29 19.79 -8.53 14.32
C HIS A 29 18.83 -7.36 14.41
N LEU A 30 19.23 -6.22 13.86
CA LEU A 30 18.39 -5.04 13.68
C LEU A 30 17.88 -5.02 12.24
N ILE A 31 16.56 -5.06 12.08
CA ILE A 31 15.88 -4.90 10.80
C ILE A 31 15.06 -3.61 10.86
N VAL A 32 15.45 -2.60 10.08
CA VAL A 32 14.74 -1.33 9.97
C VAL A 32 13.94 -1.34 8.68
N VAL A 33 12.63 -1.15 8.79
CA VAL A 33 11.70 -1.14 7.66
C VAL A 33 10.73 0.04 7.77
N GLY A 34 10.14 0.42 6.64
CA GLY A 34 8.86 1.14 6.63
C GLY A 34 7.78 0.26 6.03
N ASP A 35 6.52 0.63 6.21
CA ASP A 35 5.36 -0.03 5.61
C ASP A 35 5.18 0.34 4.13
N HIS A 36 5.31 1.61 3.79
CA HIS A 36 5.14 2.12 2.42
C HIS A 36 5.87 3.44 2.20
N GLY A 37 5.95 3.85 0.94
CA GLY A 37 6.39 5.19 0.57
C GLY A 37 5.29 6.25 0.64
N MET A 38 5.45 7.35 -0.11
CA MET A 38 4.56 8.51 -0.09
C MET A 38 4.59 9.23 -1.46
N ALA A 39 3.43 9.69 -1.92
CA ALA A 39 3.30 10.54 -3.11
C ALA A 39 2.57 11.84 -2.78
N ASP A 40 2.90 12.92 -3.50
CA ASP A 40 2.22 14.20 -3.38
C ASP A 40 0.88 14.20 -4.13
N VAL A 41 -0.17 14.67 -3.46
CA VAL A 41 -1.53 14.76 -3.99
C VAL A 41 -2.08 16.16 -3.76
N CYS A 42 -2.60 16.77 -4.83
CA CYS A 42 -3.24 18.07 -4.79
C CYS A 42 -4.76 17.96 -4.99
N ARG A 43 -5.50 18.95 -4.48
CA ARG A 43 -6.97 18.96 -4.44
C ARG A 43 -7.62 18.88 -5.83
N ASP A 44 -6.97 19.44 -6.85
CA ASP A 44 -7.39 19.39 -8.25
C ASP A 44 -7.29 17.98 -8.87
N ARG A 45 -6.64 17.04 -8.18
CA ARG A 45 -6.51 15.63 -8.55
C ARG A 45 -7.35 14.74 -7.64
N THR A 46 -8.59 15.14 -7.38
CA THR A 46 -9.54 14.38 -6.56
C THR A 46 -10.71 13.89 -7.42
N VAL A 47 -10.94 12.58 -7.42
CA VAL A 47 -12.16 11.97 -7.93
C VAL A 47 -13.18 11.93 -6.79
N VAL A 48 -14.35 12.55 -7.01
CA VAL A 48 -15.43 12.57 -6.03
C VAL A 48 -16.50 11.57 -6.47
N ILE A 49 -16.52 10.40 -5.83
CA ILE A 49 -17.25 9.21 -6.32
C ILE A 49 -18.76 9.44 -6.45
N ASP A 50 -19.35 10.15 -5.49
CA ASP A 50 -20.77 10.47 -5.42
C ASP A 50 -21.18 11.67 -6.30
N GLN A 51 -20.23 12.21 -7.07
CA GLN A 51 -20.46 13.22 -8.11
C GLN A 51 -20.15 12.70 -9.52
N LEU A 52 -19.62 11.47 -9.65
CA LEU A 52 -19.36 10.87 -10.95
C LEU A 52 -20.65 10.47 -11.66
N LEU A 53 -21.64 10.01 -10.91
CA LEU A 53 -22.94 9.57 -11.44
C LEU A 53 -24.00 10.63 -11.11
N PRO A 54 -24.70 11.19 -12.11
CA PRO A 54 -25.67 12.27 -11.89
C PRO A 54 -26.89 11.85 -11.06
N ASP A 55 -27.21 10.56 -11.03
CA ASP A 55 -28.30 9.93 -10.27
C ASP A 55 -27.82 9.26 -8.98
N TRP A 56 -26.63 9.61 -8.48
CA TRP A 56 -26.04 8.99 -7.29
C TRP A 56 -26.96 9.02 -6.08
N ALA A 57 -27.51 10.20 -5.75
CA ALA A 57 -28.30 10.37 -4.53
C ALA A 57 -29.61 9.58 -4.56
N GLU A 58 -30.29 9.55 -5.70
CA GLU A 58 -31.59 8.93 -5.87
C GLU A 58 -31.51 7.41 -6.07
N LYS A 59 -30.49 6.94 -6.81
CA LYS A 59 -30.37 5.54 -7.21
C LYS A 59 -29.34 4.77 -6.40
N TRP A 60 -28.11 5.27 -6.32
CA TRP A 60 -26.96 4.48 -5.87
C TRP A 60 -26.72 4.56 -4.36
N ALA A 61 -26.84 5.75 -3.76
CA ALA A 61 -26.60 5.96 -2.34
C ALA A 61 -27.43 5.04 -1.41
N PRO A 62 -28.70 4.69 -1.72
CA PRO A 62 -29.47 3.74 -0.91
C PRO A 62 -29.02 2.27 -1.06
N LEU A 63 -28.31 1.93 -2.13
CA LEU A 63 -27.99 0.55 -2.52
C LEU A 63 -26.54 0.16 -2.24
N VAL A 64 -25.66 1.15 -2.06
CA VAL A 64 -24.20 0.95 -2.04
C VAL A 64 -23.62 1.54 -0.77
N ARG A 65 -22.82 0.74 -0.05
CA ARG A 65 -21.88 1.28 0.92
C ARG A 65 -20.56 1.55 0.23
N VAL A 66 -20.11 2.80 0.25
CA VAL A 66 -18.81 3.19 -0.30
C VAL A 66 -17.81 3.43 0.82
N ASP A 67 -16.63 2.83 0.68
CA ASP A 67 -15.43 3.24 1.38
C ASP A 67 -14.51 3.93 0.38
N ALA A 68 -14.35 5.25 0.49
CA ALA A 68 -13.58 6.07 -0.45
C ALA A 68 -12.67 7.02 0.32
N TRP A 69 -11.46 6.56 0.61
CA TRP A 69 -10.50 7.33 1.39
C TRP A 69 -9.07 7.14 0.88
N GLY A 70 -8.68 8.00 -0.06
CA GLY A 70 -7.30 8.07 -0.55
C GLY A 70 -7.17 7.39 -1.91
N PRO A 71 -6.12 6.61 -2.21
CA PRO A 71 -5.89 6.10 -3.55
C PRO A 71 -6.68 4.83 -3.88
N MET A 72 -7.52 4.33 -2.99
CA MET A 72 -8.46 3.26 -3.31
C MET A 72 -9.86 3.60 -2.84
N PHE A 73 -10.85 3.07 -3.54
CA PHE A 73 -12.22 2.97 -3.04
C PHE A 73 -12.77 1.56 -3.24
N MET A 74 -13.75 1.21 -2.42
CA MET A 74 -14.52 -0.02 -2.49
C MET A 74 -16.01 0.31 -2.45
N ALA A 75 -16.78 -0.19 -3.42
CA ALA A 75 -18.24 -0.10 -3.43
C ALA A 75 -18.85 -1.47 -3.13
N CYS A 76 -19.50 -1.56 -1.99
CA CYS A 76 -20.17 -2.75 -1.49
C CYS A 76 -21.65 -2.66 -1.85
N VAL A 77 -22.02 -3.35 -2.91
CA VAL A 77 -23.36 -3.38 -3.49
C VAL A 77 -23.88 -4.82 -3.52
N ASN A 78 -25.21 -4.99 -3.52
CA ASN A 78 -25.80 -6.30 -3.74
C ASN A 78 -25.52 -6.78 -5.19
N THR A 79 -25.39 -8.09 -5.38
CA THR A 79 -25.07 -8.72 -6.67
C THR A 79 -26.06 -8.36 -7.77
N SER A 80 -27.31 -8.06 -7.43
CA SER A 80 -28.34 -7.65 -8.39
C SER A 80 -28.05 -6.31 -9.09
N HIS A 81 -27.18 -5.48 -8.54
CA HIS A 81 -26.82 -4.15 -9.07
C HIS A 81 -25.32 -4.00 -9.34
N GLU A 82 -24.53 -5.05 -9.14
CA GLU A 82 -23.07 -5.03 -9.26
C GLU A 82 -22.62 -4.64 -10.67
N GLN A 83 -23.10 -5.36 -11.68
CA GLN A 83 -22.73 -5.10 -13.08
C GLN A 83 -23.21 -3.71 -13.52
N GLU A 84 -24.43 -3.34 -13.14
CA GLU A 84 -25.03 -2.04 -13.49
C GLU A 84 -24.22 -0.86 -12.91
N LEU A 85 -23.79 -0.98 -11.65
CA LEU A 85 -22.95 0.03 -11.00
C LEU A 85 -21.55 0.08 -11.60
N TYR A 86 -20.96 -1.08 -11.87
CA TYR A 86 -19.64 -1.17 -12.50
C TYR A 86 -19.64 -0.50 -13.88
N ASP A 87 -20.64 -0.80 -14.71
CA ASP A 87 -20.76 -0.22 -16.05
C ASP A 87 -20.95 1.30 -15.97
N ALA A 88 -21.82 1.79 -15.07
CA ALA A 88 -22.05 3.22 -14.87
C ALA A 88 -20.77 3.95 -14.41
N LEU A 89 -20.06 3.40 -13.43
CA LEU A 89 -18.80 3.97 -12.95
C LEU A 89 -17.72 3.94 -14.02
N SER A 90 -17.61 2.84 -14.77
CA SER A 90 -16.62 2.69 -15.84
C SER A 90 -16.89 3.66 -16.99
N GLU A 91 -18.15 3.82 -17.39
CA GLU A 91 -18.57 4.77 -18.41
C GLU A 91 -18.27 6.21 -17.96
N ALA A 92 -18.71 6.62 -16.77
CA ALA A 92 -18.42 7.94 -16.22
C ALA A 92 -16.90 8.20 -16.13
N ASN A 93 -16.13 7.16 -15.76
CA ASN A 93 -14.68 7.23 -15.69
C ASN A 93 -14.01 7.35 -17.08
N SER A 94 -14.66 6.86 -18.15
CA SER A 94 -14.15 7.02 -19.52
C SER A 94 -14.47 8.42 -20.10
N LEU A 95 -15.65 8.97 -19.77
CA LEU A 95 -16.15 10.24 -20.30
C LEU A 95 -15.41 11.47 -19.79
N VAL A 96 -14.87 11.39 -18.58
CA VAL A 96 -14.08 12.48 -18.00
C VAL A 96 -12.70 12.60 -18.71
N GLY A 97 -12.27 11.55 -19.44
CA GLY A 97 -11.14 11.56 -20.39
C GLY A 97 -9.81 11.07 -19.79
N PRO A 98 -8.90 10.50 -20.61
CA PRO A 98 -7.67 9.84 -20.13
C PRO A 98 -6.69 10.77 -19.37
N ALA A 99 -6.84 12.08 -19.51
CA ALA A 99 -6.07 13.09 -18.78
C ALA A 99 -6.73 13.55 -17.47
N LYS A 100 -7.98 13.16 -17.18
CA LYS A 100 -8.77 13.65 -16.04
C LYS A 100 -9.34 12.56 -15.13
N THR A 101 -9.38 11.29 -15.53
CA THR A 101 -9.74 10.22 -14.61
C THR A 101 -8.51 9.64 -13.96
N GLY A 102 -8.21 10.20 -12.80
CA GLY A 102 -7.19 9.71 -11.91
C GLY A 102 -7.46 8.36 -11.29
N MET A 103 -8.22 7.48 -11.94
CA MET A 103 -8.66 6.20 -11.37
C MET A 103 -8.97 5.18 -12.46
N ASP A 104 -8.69 3.92 -12.17
CA ASP A 104 -9.18 2.76 -12.90
C ASP A 104 -10.21 2.02 -12.03
N VAL A 105 -11.27 1.48 -12.63
CA VAL A 105 -12.37 0.77 -11.93
C VAL A 105 -12.35 -0.70 -12.35
N TYR A 106 -12.52 -1.59 -11.38
CA TYR A 106 -12.49 -3.03 -11.57
C TYR A 106 -13.68 -3.69 -10.86
N LEU A 107 -14.24 -4.72 -11.47
CA LEU A 107 -14.84 -5.79 -10.68
C LEU A 107 -13.72 -6.46 -9.88
N ARG A 108 -13.95 -6.81 -8.62
CA ARG A 108 -12.90 -7.31 -7.71
C ARG A 108 -12.16 -8.56 -8.22
N ASP A 109 -12.83 -9.38 -9.04
CA ASP A 109 -12.23 -10.59 -9.63
C ASP A 109 -11.59 -10.34 -11.01
N GLN A 110 -11.62 -9.09 -11.48
CA GLN A 110 -10.97 -8.62 -12.70
C GLN A 110 -9.85 -7.61 -12.40
N ILE A 111 -9.59 -7.31 -11.12
CA ILE A 111 -8.46 -6.48 -10.73
C ILE A 111 -7.15 -7.19 -11.17
N PRO A 112 -6.14 -6.45 -11.66
CA PRO A 112 -4.91 -7.08 -12.14
C PRO A 112 -4.22 -7.93 -11.07
N GLU A 113 -3.72 -9.10 -11.47
CA GLU A 113 -3.06 -10.05 -10.58
C GLU A 113 -1.96 -9.45 -9.67
N PRO A 114 -1.12 -8.49 -10.12
CA PRO A 114 -0.09 -7.90 -9.25
C PRO A 114 -0.59 -7.23 -7.97
N TYR A 115 -1.90 -6.95 -7.85
CA TYR A 115 -2.49 -6.44 -6.60
C TYR A 115 -2.77 -7.55 -5.57
N HIS A 116 -2.96 -8.80 -6.02
CA HIS A 116 -3.45 -9.92 -5.18
C HIS A 116 -4.64 -9.50 -4.29
N PHE A 117 -5.64 -8.84 -4.88
CA PHE A 117 -6.72 -8.16 -4.16
C PHE A 117 -8.11 -8.53 -4.71
N HIS A 118 -8.44 -9.81 -4.70
CA HIS A 118 -9.67 -10.36 -5.29
C HIS A 118 -10.45 -11.24 -4.30
N SER A 119 -11.68 -11.62 -4.66
CA SER A 119 -12.61 -12.30 -3.74
C SER A 119 -12.12 -13.66 -3.23
N GLY A 120 -11.37 -14.38 -4.07
CA GLY A 120 -10.74 -15.66 -3.71
C GLY A 120 -9.76 -15.57 -2.53
N LEU A 121 -9.33 -14.36 -2.13
CA LEU A 121 -8.47 -14.13 -0.97
C LEU A 121 -9.23 -13.55 0.23
N SER A 122 -10.30 -12.78 0.01
CA SER A 122 -11.09 -12.21 1.10
C SER A 122 -12.49 -11.74 0.68
N ASP A 123 -13.49 -12.14 1.45
CA ASP A 123 -14.87 -11.62 1.34
C ASP A 123 -15.02 -10.16 1.80
N ARG A 124 -13.98 -9.58 2.42
CA ARG A 124 -13.97 -8.17 2.83
C ARG A 124 -13.77 -7.22 1.65
N ILE A 125 -13.28 -7.74 0.52
CA ILE A 125 -13.08 -6.97 -0.70
C ILE A 125 -14.44 -6.83 -1.37
N CYS A 126 -14.93 -5.60 -1.46
CA CYS A 126 -16.24 -5.33 -2.02
C CYS A 126 -16.26 -5.56 -3.54
N PRO A 127 -17.45 -5.84 -4.14
CA PRO A 127 -17.54 -6.27 -5.53
C PRO A 127 -16.89 -5.34 -6.56
N ILE A 128 -16.88 -4.04 -6.28
CA ILE A 128 -16.25 -3.04 -7.14
C ILE A 128 -15.11 -2.37 -6.36
N VAL A 129 -13.95 -2.29 -7.02
CA VAL A 129 -12.74 -1.64 -6.51
C VAL A 129 -12.32 -0.58 -7.50
N GLY A 130 -12.01 0.63 -7.02
CA GLY A 130 -11.30 1.61 -7.83
C GLY A 130 -9.93 1.91 -7.26
N VAL A 131 -8.97 2.05 -8.17
CA VAL A 131 -7.58 2.34 -7.84
C VAL A 131 -7.19 3.65 -8.50
N ALA A 132 -6.82 4.62 -7.69
CA ALA A 132 -6.34 5.90 -8.17
C ALA A 132 -4.98 5.75 -8.85
N ARG A 133 -4.74 6.56 -9.87
CA ARG A 133 -3.40 6.75 -10.44
C ARG A 133 -2.55 7.56 -9.47
N GLU A 134 -1.25 7.36 -9.52
CA GLU A 134 -0.31 8.11 -8.66
C GLU A 134 -0.57 9.62 -8.69
N GLY A 135 -0.61 10.24 -7.52
CA GLY A 135 -0.88 11.68 -7.38
C GLY A 135 -2.37 12.06 -7.45
N TRP A 136 -3.27 11.09 -7.56
CA TRP A 136 -4.72 11.28 -7.43
C TRP A 136 -5.27 10.66 -6.15
N GLU A 137 -6.41 11.14 -5.69
CA GLU A 137 -7.16 10.52 -4.61
C GLU A 137 -8.65 10.41 -4.95
N ILE A 138 -9.32 9.48 -4.29
CA ILE A 138 -10.75 9.20 -4.39
C ILE A 138 -11.37 9.53 -3.04
N ARG A 139 -12.48 10.26 -3.07
CA ARG A 139 -13.21 10.74 -1.89
C ARG A 139 -14.72 10.62 -2.12
N GLY A 140 -15.48 10.51 -1.03
CA GLY A 140 -16.89 10.90 -1.02
C GLY A 140 -17.05 12.40 -0.78
N SER A 141 -18.19 12.98 -1.15
CA SER A 141 -18.45 14.42 -1.04
C SER A 141 -18.33 14.94 0.39
N SER A 142 -18.67 14.13 1.39
CA SER A 142 -18.55 14.45 2.82
C SER A 142 -17.11 14.50 3.34
N ASN A 143 -16.15 13.92 2.61
CA ASN A 143 -14.76 13.72 3.05
C ASN A 143 -13.75 14.51 2.20
N GLN A 144 -14.20 15.55 1.49
CA GLN A 144 -13.32 16.38 0.68
C GLN A 144 -12.35 17.22 1.54
N ARG A 145 -11.14 17.45 1.04
CA ARG A 145 -10.16 18.34 1.68
C ARG A 145 -10.67 19.79 1.65
N ALA A 146 -11.25 20.24 2.77
CA ALA A 146 -11.79 21.59 2.88
C ALA A 146 -10.69 22.67 2.76
N ASN A 147 -9.53 22.47 3.42
CA ASN A 147 -8.54 23.55 3.64
C ASN A 147 -7.13 23.25 3.11
N CYS A 148 -6.86 22.05 2.60
CA CYS A 148 -5.50 21.65 2.18
C CYS A 148 -5.40 21.59 0.66
N ARG A 149 -4.56 22.44 0.05
CA ARG A 149 -4.37 22.48 -1.40
C ARG A 149 -3.58 21.26 -1.91
N CYS A 150 -2.57 20.82 -1.17
CA CYS A 150 -1.76 19.62 -1.47
C CYS A 150 -1.24 18.98 -0.19
N GLY A 151 -1.04 17.66 -0.18
CA GLY A 151 -0.40 16.91 0.91
C GLY A 151 0.03 15.51 0.45
N GLY A 152 0.54 14.69 1.37
CA GLY A 152 0.95 13.32 1.05
C GLY A 152 -0.22 12.33 1.01
N ASN A 153 -0.07 11.27 0.23
CA ASN A 153 -0.93 10.08 0.26
C ASN A 153 -0.14 8.82 -0.13
N HIS A 154 -0.70 7.65 0.18
CA HIS A 154 -0.07 6.34 -0.04
C HIS A 154 -1.15 5.26 -0.19
N GLY A 155 -0.77 4.09 -0.72
CA GLY A 155 -1.68 2.99 -1.04
C GLY A 155 -1.96 2.82 -2.54
N TYR A 156 -1.15 3.46 -3.39
CA TYR A 156 -1.13 3.20 -4.84
C TYR A 156 -0.53 1.84 -5.15
N ARG A 157 -0.40 1.53 -6.45
CA ARG A 157 0.32 0.34 -6.90
C ARG A 157 1.69 0.20 -6.24
N LYS A 158 1.98 -1.01 -5.77
CA LYS A 158 3.23 -1.33 -5.06
C LYS A 158 4.49 -1.21 -5.92
N ASP A 159 4.36 -1.30 -7.25
CA ASP A 159 5.48 -1.21 -8.20
C ASP A 159 5.87 0.23 -8.56
N LEU A 160 5.15 1.22 -8.03
CA LEU A 160 5.54 2.61 -8.13
C LEU A 160 6.71 2.90 -7.20
N GLN A 161 7.75 3.53 -7.75
CA GLN A 161 8.94 3.91 -6.99
C GLN A 161 8.61 4.81 -5.78
N SER A 162 7.54 5.61 -5.85
CA SER A 162 7.09 6.44 -4.72
C SER A 162 6.51 5.64 -3.57
N MET A 163 6.01 4.42 -3.82
CA MET A 163 5.42 3.51 -2.83
C MET A 163 6.43 2.53 -2.24
N HIS A 164 7.64 2.46 -2.82
CA HIS A 164 8.72 1.68 -2.25
C HIS A 164 9.10 2.22 -0.87
N SER A 165 9.35 1.30 0.05
CA SER A 165 9.78 1.57 1.41
C SER A 165 11.28 1.30 1.59
N VAL A 166 11.79 1.50 2.80
CA VAL A 166 13.17 1.20 3.17
C VAL A 166 13.30 -0.20 3.77
N PHE A 167 14.48 -0.80 3.58
CA PHE A 167 14.93 -1.99 4.29
C PHE A 167 16.42 -1.84 4.61
N TYR A 168 16.77 -1.97 5.88
CA TYR A 168 18.14 -2.06 6.36
C TYR A 168 18.28 -3.22 7.32
N GLY A 169 19.21 -4.14 7.03
CA GLY A 169 19.59 -5.24 7.91
C GLY A 169 20.98 -5.01 8.50
N ARG A 170 21.10 -5.15 9.83
CA ARG A 170 22.37 -5.21 10.56
C ARG A 170 22.37 -6.43 11.47
N GLY A 171 23.49 -7.12 11.55
CA GLY A 171 23.71 -8.20 12.52
C GLY A 171 24.57 -9.30 11.91
N PRO A 172 24.88 -10.38 12.67
CA PRO A 172 25.81 -11.42 12.25
C PRO A 172 25.45 -12.13 10.93
N ARG A 173 24.16 -12.15 10.57
CA ARG A 173 23.66 -12.78 9.34
C ARG A 173 23.54 -11.81 8.16
N PHE A 174 23.80 -10.52 8.33
CA PHE A 174 23.79 -9.54 7.24
C PHE A 174 25.22 -9.14 6.86
N GLU A 175 25.55 -9.25 5.57
CA GLU A 175 26.86 -8.82 5.06
C GLU A 175 27.01 -7.29 5.15
N PRO A 176 28.04 -6.76 5.84
CA PRO A 176 28.23 -5.33 5.97
C PRO A 176 28.41 -4.63 4.61
N GLY A 177 27.64 -3.58 4.36
CA GLY A 177 27.74 -2.76 3.15
C GLY A 177 27.11 -3.38 1.89
N ARG A 178 26.55 -4.60 1.98
CA ARG A 178 25.87 -5.24 0.86
C ARG A 178 24.60 -4.49 0.49
N ARG A 179 24.38 -4.30 -0.82
CA ARG A 179 23.11 -3.84 -1.39
C ARG A 179 22.44 -5.02 -2.09
N VAL A 180 21.14 -5.18 -1.86
CA VAL A 180 20.31 -6.19 -2.52
C VAL A 180 19.30 -5.50 -3.46
N PRO A 181 18.81 -6.19 -4.50
CA PRO A 181 17.68 -5.70 -5.30
C PRO A 181 16.44 -5.42 -4.44
N ALA A 182 15.52 -4.60 -4.95
CA ALA A 182 14.21 -4.44 -4.30
C ALA A 182 13.45 -5.77 -4.29
N PHE A 183 12.69 -6.01 -3.23
CA PHE A 183 11.89 -7.22 -3.02
C PHE A 183 10.60 -6.89 -2.28
N ASP A 184 9.62 -7.79 -2.35
CA ASP A 184 8.32 -7.61 -1.69
C ASP A 184 8.42 -7.84 -0.17
N ASN A 185 7.71 -7.04 0.61
CA ASN A 185 7.79 -7.09 2.08
C ASN A 185 7.29 -8.43 2.68
N VAL A 186 6.54 -9.24 1.93
CA VAL A 186 6.11 -10.58 2.33
C VAL A 186 7.31 -11.50 2.59
N GLU A 187 8.45 -11.22 1.97
CA GLU A 187 9.69 -11.97 2.15
C GLU A 187 10.34 -11.75 3.53
N LEU A 188 10.01 -10.65 4.21
CA LEU A 188 10.53 -10.34 5.55
C LEU A 188 10.20 -11.44 6.57
N TYR A 189 9.05 -12.10 6.42
CA TYR A 189 8.66 -13.18 7.31
C TYR A 189 9.66 -14.34 7.26
N ASN A 190 10.04 -14.78 6.05
CA ASN A 190 11.00 -15.85 5.86
C ASN A 190 12.42 -15.43 6.33
N ILE A 191 12.81 -14.17 6.11
CA ILE A 191 14.07 -13.61 6.64
C ILE A 191 14.09 -13.69 8.17
N MET A 192 13.05 -13.21 8.84
CA MET A 192 12.96 -13.23 10.30
C MET A 192 12.94 -14.66 10.84
N ALA A 193 12.18 -15.56 10.20
CA ALA A 193 12.09 -16.96 10.60
C ALA A 193 13.47 -17.67 10.53
N ASP A 194 14.23 -17.43 9.45
CA ASP A 194 15.58 -17.97 9.28
C ASP A 194 16.55 -17.44 10.34
N ILE A 195 16.51 -16.13 10.63
CA ILE A 195 17.36 -15.50 11.66
C ILE A 195 17.13 -16.12 13.04
N ILE A 196 15.87 -16.36 13.42
CA ILE A 196 15.53 -16.90 14.73
C ILE A 196 15.49 -18.45 14.78
N GLY A 197 15.76 -19.11 13.66
CA GLY A 197 15.85 -20.57 13.57
C GLY A 197 14.51 -21.30 13.74
N VAL A 198 13.39 -20.70 13.29
CA VAL A 198 12.08 -21.35 13.32
C VAL A 198 11.63 -21.76 11.93
N VAL A 199 10.84 -22.84 11.86
CA VAL A 199 10.19 -23.23 10.61
C VAL A 199 9.07 -22.21 10.32
N PRO A 200 9.11 -21.49 9.18
CA PRO A 200 8.05 -20.55 8.83
C PRO A 200 6.74 -21.30 8.60
N ALA A 201 5.62 -20.72 9.05
CA ALA A 201 4.30 -21.16 8.63
C ALA A 201 4.10 -20.90 7.13
N ALA A 202 3.09 -21.55 6.53
CA ALA A 202 2.73 -21.29 5.14
C ALA A 202 2.43 -19.79 4.94
N ASN A 203 3.10 -19.19 3.95
CA ASN A 203 3.02 -17.76 3.65
C ASN A 203 3.27 -17.52 2.14
N ASN A 204 3.15 -16.27 1.70
CA ASN A 204 3.30 -15.88 0.29
C ASN A 204 4.73 -15.49 -0.11
N GLY A 205 5.68 -15.50 0.82
CA GLY A 205 7.10 -15.29 0.52
C GLY A 205 7.69 -16.50 -0.20
N SER A 206 8.68 -16.25 -1.03
CA SER A 206 9.36 -17.23 -1.85
C SER A 206 10.23 -18.15 -1.01
N ALA A 207 10.08 -19.46 -1.20
CA ALA A 207 10.90 -20.45 -0.52
C ALA A 207 12.39 -20.23 -0.86
N GLY A 208 13.23 -20.10 0.17
CA GLY A 208 14.68 -19.91 0.01
C GLY A 208 15.13 -18.46 -0.16
N PHE A 209 14.23 -17.48 -0.26
CA PHE A 209 14.59 -16.06 -0.43
C PHE A 209 15.50 -15.54 0.68
N ALA A 210 15.34 -16.02 1.92
CA ALA A 210 16.19 -15.62 3.04
C ALA A 210 17.69 -15.82 2.74
N SER A 211 18.06 -16.88 2.01
CA SER A 211 19.44 -17.18 1.60
C SER A 211 19.98 -16.21 0.55
N GLU A 212 19.12 -15.49 -0.16
CA GLU A 212 19.55 -14.45 -1.09
C GLU A 212 20.00 -13.19 -0.35
N VAL A 213 19.46 -12.93 0.85
CA VAL A 213 19.71 -11.71 1.63
C VAL A 213 20.70 -11.96 2.78
N LEU A 214 20.62 -13.13 3.43
CA LEU A 214 21.41 -13.49 4.59
C LEU A 214 22.68 -14.26 4.22
N LEU A 215 23.75 -14.05 4.98
CA LEU A 215 24.89 -14.98 5.05
C LEU A 215 24.41 -16.35 5.57
N PRO A 216 25.14 -17.46 5.39
CA PRO A 216 24.79 -18.74 6.00
C PRO A 216 24.69 -18.67 7.53
N ALA A 217 23.87 -19.53 8.13
CA ALA A 217 23.87 -19.71 9.59
C ALA A 217 25.25 -20.21 10.05
N PRO A 218 25.75 -19.72 11.20
CA PRO A 218 26.97 -20.24 11.80
C PRO A 218 26.83 -21.69 12.30
#